data_AF-A0A946Y152-F1
#
_entry.id   AF-A0A946Y152-F1
#
_cell.length_a   1.000
_cell.length_b   1.000
_cell.length_c   1.000
_cell.angle_alpha   90.00
_cell.angle_beta   90.00
_cell.angle_gamma   90.00
#
_symmetry.space_group_name_H-M   'P 1'
#
loop_
_entity.id
_entity.type
_entity.pdbx_description
1 polymer ?
#
loop_
_entity_poly.entity_id
_entity_poly.type
_entity_poly.pdbx_seq_one_letter_code
_entity_poly.pdbx_strand_id
1 'polypeptide(L)'
;IVCISVNDSFVMAAWGEYLGVGDKIRMLADGQCEFHTSMGMQMDCTRFTLGFRNHRFSMLIEDGVVTELNLEEPGGYDVSDASVIVEQLRGRQGD
;
A
#
# COMPACT_ATOMS: atom_id res chain seq x y z
N ILE A 1 -3.31 -5.55 9.25
CA ILE A 1 -2.85 -5.18 7.88
C ILE A 1 -3.39 -3.79 7.57
N VAL A 2 -2.62 -2.96 6.89
CA VAL A 2 -3.03 -1.61 6.47
C VAL A 2 -3.06 -1.56 4.95
N CYS A 3 -4.10 -0.97 4.38
CA CYS A 3 -4.15 -0.58 2.97
C CYS A 3 -4.20 0.95 2.93
N ILE A 4 -3.19 1.58 2.33
CA ILE A 4 -3.10 3.03 2.19
C ILE A 4 -3.12 3.41 0.71
N SER A 5 -3.84 4.47 0.37
CA SER A 5 -3.89 4.96 -1.01
C SER A 5 -4.08 6.48 -1.07
N VAL A 6 -3.69 7.07 -2.20
CA VAL A 6 -3.98 8.47 -2.55
C VAL A 6 -5.44 8.59 -3.00
N ASN A 7 -6.31 8.54 -2.00
CA ASN A 7 -7.75 8.73 -2.06
C ASN A 7 -8.19 9.44 -0.77
N ASP A 8 -9.34 10.10 -0.78
CA ASP A 8 -9.93 10.66 0.43
C ASP A 8 -10.52 9.57 1.35
N SER A 9 -10.78 9.94 2.61
CA SER A 9 -11.28 9.02 3.63
C SER A 9 -12.66 8.43 3.31
N PHE A 10 -13.52 9.17 2.60
CA PHE A 10 -14.86 8.68 2.27
C PHE A 10 -14.78 7.58 1.22
N VAL A 11 -13.94 7.76 0.19
CA VAL A 11 -13.68 6.72 -0.81
C VAL A 11 -13.02 5.50 -0.18
N MET A 12 -12.01 5.67 0.67
CA MET A 12 -11.36 4.55 1.34
C MET A 12 -12.32 3.76 2.25
N ALA A 13 -13.21 4.46 2.97
CA ALA A 13 -14.23 3.81 3.80
C ALA A 13 -15.24 3.01 2.95
N ALA A 14 -15.80 3.63 1.90
CA ALA A 14 -16.75 2.97 1.01
C ALA A 14 -16.12 1.78 0.27
N TRP A 15 -14.85 1.89 -0.13
CA TRP A 15 -14.13 0.80 -0.80
C TRP A 15 -13.92 -0.41 0.13
N GLY A 16 -13.55 -0.15 1.39
CA GLY A 16 -13.44 -1.21 2.41
C GLY A 16 -14.77 -1.89 2.72
N GLU A 17 -15.86 -1.11 2.83
CA GLU A 17 -17.21 -1.63 3.03
C GLU A 17 -17.65 -2.51 1.85
N TYR A 18 -17.47 -2.01 0.63
CA TYR A 18 -17.82 -2.73 -0.60
C TYR A 18 -17.10 -4.07 -0.73
N LEU A 19 -15.82 -4.14 -0.36
CA LEU A 19 -15.02 -5.36 -0.37
C LEU A 19 -15.25 -6.26 0.86
N GLY A 20 -15.99 -5.79 1.88
CA GLY A 20 -16.27 -6.55 3.09
C GLY A 20 -15.01 -6.84 3.94
N VAL A 21 -14.05 -5.91 3.97
CA VAL A 21 -12.75 -6.15 4.65
C VAL A 21 -12.86 -6.22 6.18
N GLY A 22 -13.92 -5.63 6.75
CA GLY A 22 -14.19 -5.58 8.19
C GLY A 22 -12.97 -5.08 8.99
N ASP A 23 -12.73 -5.71 10.14
CA ASP A 23 -11.62 -5.32 11.03
C ASP A 23 -10.26 -5.92 10.62
N LYS A 24 -10.19 -6.69 9.52
CA LYS A 24 -8.97 -7.39 9.09
C LYS A 24 -7.99 -6.45 8.39
N ILE A 25 -8.50 -5.46 7.66
CA ILE A 25 -7.70 -4.48 6.90
C ILE A 25 -8.13 -3.09 7.31
N ARG A 26 -7.18 -2.30 7.82
CA ARG A 26 -7.40 -0.88 8.08
C ARG A 26 -7.15 -0.08 6.79
N MET A 27 -8.21 0.53 6.27
CA MET A 27 -8.17 1.40 5.09
C MET A 27 -7.73 2.81 5.53
N LEU A 28 -6.60 3.31 5.01
CA LEU A 28 -6.05 4.64 5.31
C LEU A 28 -6.05 5.52 4.06
N ALA A 29 -6.36 6.80 4.26
CA ALA A 29 -6.36 7.81 3.21
C ALA A 29 -5.11 8.69 3.29
N ASP A 30 -4.39 8.81 2.18
CA ASP A 30 -3.34 9.80 1.95
C ASP A 30 -3.79 10.79 0.87
N GLY A 31 -4.88 11.51 1.14
CA GLY A 31 -5.58 12.30 0.12
C GLY A 31 -4.75 13.42 -0.53
N GLN A 32 -3.72 13.91 0.14
CA GLN A 32 -2.80 14.94 -0.39
C GLN A 32 -1.50 14.34 -0.98
N CYS A 33 -1.36 13.01 -0.97
CA CYS A 33 -0.15 12.31 -1.37
C CYS A 33 1.10 12.69 -0.53
N GLU A 34 0.94 13.28 0.65
CA GLU A 34 2.05 13.75 1.47
C GLU A 34 2.90 12.59 2.00
N PHE A 35 2.24 11.53 2.47
CA PHE A 35 2.93 10.35 2.98
C PHE A 35 3.74 9.68 1.88
N HIS A 36 3.13 9.41 0.72
CA HIS A 36 3.86 8.76 -0.39
C HIS A 36 4.92 9.67 -1.01
N THR A 37 4.72 10.99 -1.04
CA THR A 37 5.76 11.94 -1.48
C THR A 37 6.96 11.89 -0.54
N SER A 38 6.74 11.84 0.78
CA SER A 38 7.84 11.77 1.76
C SER A 38 8.69 10.50 1.63
N MET A 39 8.10 9.41 1.13
CA MET A 39 8.80 8.14 0.86
C MET A 39 9.40 8.06 -0.55
N GLY A 40 9.22 9.08 -1.39
CA GLY A 40 9.62 9.02 -2.80
C GLY A 40 8.79 8.04 -3.64
N MET A 41 7.58 7.70 -3.20
CA MET A 41 6.66 6.73 -3.82
C MET A 41 5.48 7.39 -4.53
N GLN A 42 5.55 8.71 -4.77
CA GLN A 42 4.59 9.45 -5.58
C GLN A 42 4.79 9.12 -7.07
N MET A 43 3.68 8.95 -7.78
CA MET A 43 3.59 8.66 -9.20
C MET A 43 2.71 9.72 -9.88
N ASP A 44 3.21 10.33 -10.96
CA ASP A 44 2.41 11.23 -11.78
C ASP A 44 1.53 10.43 -12.75
N CYS A 45 0.21 10.48 -12.53
CA CYS A 45 -0.81 9.87 -13.39
C CYS A 45 -1.70 10.92 -14.09
N THR A 46 -1.23 12.15 -14.26
CA THR A 46 -1.95 13.23 -14.95
C THR A 46 -2.31 12.86 -16.39
N ARG A 47 -1.42 12.14 -17.10
CA ARG A 47 -1.70 11.58 -18.44
C ARG A 47 -2.93 10.67 -18.46
N PHE A 48 -3.26 10.05 -17.34
CA PHE A 48 -4.43 9.17 -17.18
C PHE A 48 -5.61 9.87 -16.49
N THR A 49 -5.56 11.20 -16.32
CA THR A 49 -6.58 12.00 -15.62
C THR A 49 -6.79 11.63 -14.14
N LEU A 50 -5.76 11.05 -13.49
CA LEU A 50 -5.84 10.60 -12.10
C LEU A 50 -5.10 11.50 -11.09
N GLY A 51 -4.37 12.52 -11.56
CA GLY A 51 -3.52 13.36 -10.73
C GLY A 51 -2.29 12.59 -10.21
N PHE A 52 -1.76 13.01 -9.06
CA PHE A 52 -0.72 12.25 -8.37
C PHE A 52 -1.31 11.08 -7.61
N ARG A 53 -0.63 9.93 -7.67
CA ARG A 53 -1.00 8.68 -6.99
C ARG A 53 0.22 8.06 -6.33
N ASN A 54 0.04 6.96 -5.62
CA ASN A 54 1.16 6.17 -5.12
C ASN A 54 1.55 5.07 -6.09
N HIS A 55 2.83 4.71 -6.13
CA HIS A 55 3.28 3.43 -6.68
C HIS A 55 2.63 2.27 -5.91
N ARG A 56 2.50 1.10 -6.55
CA ARG A 56 2.04 -0.13 -5.90
C ARG A 56 3.20 -0.74 -5.12
N PHE A 57 2.96 -1.09 -3.87
CA PHE A 57 3.96 -1.73 -3.02
C PHE A 57 3.30 -2.57 -1.92
N SER A 58 4.09 -3.43 -1.29
CA SER A 58 3.83 -3.95 0.05
C SER A 58 5.06 -3.75 0.93
N MET A 59 4.88 -3.67 2.24
CA MET A 59 5.99 -3.48 3.18
C MET A 59 5.73 -4.20 4.50
N LEU A 60 6.81 -4.67 5.12
CA LEU A 60 6.81 -5.10 6.52
C LEU A 60 7.39 -3.99 7.38
N ILE A 61 6.70 -3.70 8.49
CA ILE A 61 7.11 -2.67 9.44
C ILE A 61 7.17 -3.29 10.82
N GLU A 62 8.30 -3.14 11.50
CA GLU A 62 8.52 -3.57 12.89
C GLU A 62 9.03 -2.39 13.70
N ASP A 63 8.32 -2.08 14.80
CA ASP A 63 8.63 -0.96 15.70
C ASP A 63 8.90 0.38 14.97
N GLY A 64 8.13 0.62 13.91
CA GLY A 64 8.22 1.84 13.09
C GLY A 64 9.33 1.83 12.04
N VAL A 65 10.09 0.74 11.92
CA VAL A 65 11.15 0.56 10.92
C VAL A 65 10.64 -0.34 9.80
N VAL A 66 10.83 0.09 8.54
CA VAL A 66 10.57 -0.75 7.37
C VAL A 66 11.64 -1.83 7.28
N THR A 67 11.25 -3.10 7.41
CA THR A 67 12.16 -4.25 7.34
C THR A 67 12.18 -4.88 5.96
N GLU A 68 11.06 -4.80 5.22
CA GLU A 68 10.95 -5.25 3.83
C GLU A 68 10.15 -4.22 3.04
N LEU A 69 10.58 -3.94 1.80
CA LEU A 69 9.89 -3.07 0.87
C LEU A 69 9.83 -3.73 -0.51
N ASN A 70 8.62 -4.11 -0.92
CA ASN A 70 8.36 -4.72 -2.21
C ASN A 70 7.69 -3.69 -3.13
N LEU A 71 8.50 -2.91 -3.85
CA LEU A 71 8.03 -1.87 -4.78
C LEU A 71 7.88 -2.45 -6.18
N GLU A 72 6.71 -2.24 -6.79
CA GLU A 72 6.46 -2.67 -8.17
C GLU A 72 7.12 -1.75 -9.19
N GLU A 73 7.55 -2.36 -10.29
CA GLU A 73 7.75 -1.64 -11.55
C GLU A 73 6.41 -1.12 -12.10
N PRO A 74 6.41 -0.06 -12.93
CA PRO A 74 5.18 0.50 -13.48
C PRO A 74 4.30 -0.55 -14.18
N GLY A 75 3.10 -0.76 -13.63
CA GLY A 75 2.12 -1.74 -14.15
C GLY A 75 2.22 -3.15 -13.55
N GLY A 76 3.20 -3.40 -12.66
CA GLY A 76 3.39 -4.67 -11.98
C GLY A 76 2.39 -4.94 -10.84
N TYR A 77 2.30 -6.22 -10.47
CA TYR A 77 1.60 -6.71 -9.27
C TYR A 77 2.27 -7.97 -8.69
N ASP A 78 3.51 -8.26 -9.08
CA ASP A 78 4.18 -9.53 -8.79
C ASP A 78 4.82 -9.52 -7.40
N VAL A 79 5.57 -8.46 -7.07
CA VAL A 79 6.39 -8.41 -5.84
C VAL A 79 5.59 -7.91 -4.63
N SER A 80 4.52 -7.15 -4.86
CA SER A 80 3.67 -6.59 -3.82
C SER A 80 2.54 -7.52 -3.36
N ASP A 81 2.44 -8.72 -3.94
CA ASP A 81 1.38 -9.68 -3.64
C ASP A 81 1.39 -10.12 -2.16
N ALA A 82 0.20 -10.47 -1.64
CA ALA A 82 0.06 -10.93 -0.26
C ALA A 82 0.84 -12.22 0.02
N SER A 83 0.99 -13.10 -0.98
CA SER A 83 1.79 -14.33 -0.86
C SER A 83 3.27 -14.05 -0.60
N VAL A 84 3.83 -12.99 -1.21
CA VAL A 84 5.21 -12.54 -0.97
C VAL A 84 5.39 -12.14 0.49
N ILE A 85 4.46 -11.34 1.04
CA ILE A 85 4.49 -10.96 2.46
C ILE A 85 4.37 -12.17 3.39
N VAL A 86 3.50 -13.14 3.05
CA VAL A 86 3.35 -14.37 3.85
C VAL A 86 4.63 -15.20 3.82
N GLU A 87 5.31 -15.28 2.68
CA GLU A 87 6.61 -15.96 2.57
C GLU A 87 7.70 -15.25 3.36
N GLN A 88 7.79 -13.92 3.27
CA GLN A 88 8.70 -13.10 4.07
C GLN A 88 8.50 -13.31 5.58
N LEU A 89 7.24 -13.40 6.04
CA LEU A 89 6.93 -13.68 7.43
C LEU A 89 7.32 -15.11 7.85
N ARG A 90 7.13 -16.11 6.96
CA ARG A 90 7.49 -17.51 7.24
C ARG A 90 8.99 -17.72 7.33
N GLY A 91 9.76 -17.08 6.45
CA GLY A 91 11.23 -17.14 6.47
C GLY A 91 11.81 -16.66 7.80
N ARG A 92 11.12 -15.75 8.49
CA ARG A 92 11.55 -15.14 9.76
C ARG A 92 11.12 -15.92 11.00
N GLN A 93 10.20 -16.88 10.89
CA GLN A 93 9.81 -17.76 12.01
C GLN A 93 10.83 -18.89 12.27
N GLY A 94 11.88 -18.99 11.44
CA GLY A 94 12.97 -19.96 11.58
C GLY A 94 14.22 -19.42 12.29
N ASP A 95 14.26 -18.13 12.63
CA ASP A 95 15.32 -17.45 13.38
C ASP A 95 14.96 -17.30 14.88
#